data_AF-A0A7S1I4N7-F1
#
_entry.id   AF-A0A7S1I4N7-F1
#
_cell.length_a   1.000
_cell.length_b   1.000
_cell.length_c   1.000
_cell.angle_alpha   90.00
_cell.angle_beta   90.00
_cell.angle_gamma   90.00
#
_symmetry.space_group_name_H-M   'P 1'
#
loop_
_entity.id
_entity.type
_entity.pdbx_description
1 polymer ?
#
loop_
_entity_poly.entity_id
_entity_poly.type
_entity_poly.pdbx_seq_one_letter_code
_entity_poly.pdbx_strand_id
1 'polypeptide(L)'
;EAKVFEMSVDTKVAQNERLRDEVLKVEEDLLNACANFNSSARIKNIQQLTNRASQTLRTLEQNADFSGTIDFNVARCSEDCGQRVPKSQLVNPTDQPDATEFIMYREKLLEMKKQAQEDGSTTFFVDFFDKAIRTLSKAETNIALSTLKAAKFVTPLNDFLAMCKKLMAAPNVKDAQFLVEVDERIRRIQFDLEELSRAQKELFADGEVKAAEQKYHETLSVQEVAMKERSVRLEKLEHYKSEVIDRQQTKIQNTKCDAQKHYRDVMEEGTRLRSRCTEDMNNLVEAINKVNEDHNDYMVRYQSEMERSEHFLKDTQRKQDAVFAKIAALEQQLQTLAQDRHEEVQTRINNFESAERHKVSYSNFIDFTRKHKEALQTTIKNCEMHEYLSQLMLHLVQDGCDTMAMSVHNGTMQVEDCKIATHEDTVGDFRALYLTNGELIYKKQCMRNEMDLQIQTKEAQQQLCMESLNPDAKLYAQQKKELIKLREDIDEQIGELSSRQTLYLEWFGPTEQYLALMDRPYQHPKDELDKKNRERAGKITEYMALM
;
A
#
# COMPACT_ATOMS: atom_id res chain seq x y z
N GLU A 1 -31.90 -35.29 -22.41
CA GLU A 1 -31.49 -35.72 -21.05
C GLU A 1 -32.64 -35.71 -20.05
N ALA A 2 -33.45 -34.65 -19.95
CA ALA A 2 -34.67 -34.65 -19.10
C ALA A 2 -35.64 -35.84 -19.38
N LYS A 3 -35.92 -36.14 -20.65
CA LYS A 3 -36.75 -37.29 -21.07
C LYS A 3 -36.15 -38.67 -20.71
N VAL A 4 -34.83 -38.77 -20.56
CA VAL A 4 -34.14 -40.04 -20.21
C VAL A 4 -34.16 -40.24 -18.69
N PHE A 5 -34.14 -39.15 -17.92
CA PHE A 5 -34.28 -39.18 -16.47
C PHE A 5 -35.70 -39.50 -16.02
N GLU A 6 -36.73 -38.90 -16.65
CA GLU A 6 -38.14 -39.24 -16.42
C GLU A 6 -38.44 -40.72 -16.74
N MET A 7 -37.97 -41.23 -17.89
CA MET A 7 -38.10 -42.65 -18.24
C MET A 7 -37.44 -43.59 -17.22
N SER A 8 -36.34 -43.17 -16.57
CA SER A 8 -35.64 -43.97 -15.56
C SER A 8 -36.44 -44.03 -14.25
N VAL A 9 -37.03 -42.91 -13.82
CA VAL A 9 -37.88 -42.84 -12.61
C VAL A 9 -39.16 -43.66 -12.83
N ASP A 10 -39.82 -43.52 -13.97
CA ASP A 10 -41.02 -44.29 -14.31
C ASP A 10 -40.74 -45.80 -14.35
N THR A 11 -39.56 -46.20 -14.82
CA THR A 11 -39.13 -47.61 -14.85
C THR A 11 -38.91 -48.16 -13.44
N LYS A 12 -38.36 -47.37 -12.52
CA LYS A 12 -38.15 -47.76 -11.12
C LYS A 12 -39.46 -47.84 -10.34
N VAL A 13 -40.36 -46.89 -10.54
CA VAL A 13 -41.71 -46.92 -9.97
C VAL A 13 -42.44 -48.18 -10.42
N ALA A 14 -42.44 -48.47 -11.73
CA ALA A 14 -43.05 -49.68 -12.28
C ALA A 14 -42.38 -50.98 -11.77
N GLN A 15 -41.07 -50.97 -11.50
CA GLN A 15 -40.37 -52.11 -10.91
C GLN A 15 -40.77 -52.35 -9.45
N ASN A 16 -40.87 -51.29 -8.64
CA ASN A 16 -41.32 -51.40 -7.25
C ASN A 16 -42.78 -51.86 -7.17
N GLU A 17 -43.65 -51.34 -8.05
CA GLU A 17 -45.04 -51.79 -8.18
C GLU A 17 -45.12 -53.27 -8.55
N ARG A 18 -44.30 -53.74 -9.50
CA ARG A 18 -44.25 -55.17 -9.85
C ARG A 18 -43.81 -56.07 -8.70
N LEU A 19 -42.78 -55.67 -7.95
CA LEU A 19 -42.31 -56.42 -6.78
C LEU A 19 -43.40 -56.46 -5.70
N ARG A 20 -44.11 -55.35 -5.49
CA ARG A 20 -45.25 -55.26 -4.57
C ARG A 20 -46.38 -56.18 -5.00
N ASP A 21 -46.77 -56.12 -6.27
CA ASP A 21 -47.83 -56.95 -6.84
C ASP A 21 -47.48 -58.45 -6.79
N GLU A 22 -46.21 -58.81 -6.98
CA GLU A 22 -45.75 -60.20 -6.86
C GLU A 22 -45.87 -60.73 -5.43
N VAL A 23 -45.50 -59.92 -4.42
CA VAL A 23 -45.70 -60.27 -3.01
C VAL A 23 -47.18 -60.45 -2.70
N LEU A 24 -48.01 -59.48 -3.11
CA LEU A 24 -49.46 -59.52 -2.88
C LEU A 24 -50.11 -60.73 -3.57
N LYS A 25 -49.70 -61.05 -4.79
CA LYS A 25 -50.21 -62.20 -5.54
C LYS A 25 -49.84 -63.53 -4.91
N VAL A 26 -48.61 -63.70 -4.42
CA VAL A 26 -48.20 -64.95 -3.75
C VAL A 26 -48.90 -65.10 -2.40
N GLU A 27 -49.11 -63.99 -1.68
CA GLU A 27 -49.94 -63.96 -0.46
C GLU A 27 -51.41 -64.28 -0.76
N GLU A 28 -51.94 -63.81 -1.89
CA GLU A 28 -53.30 -64.13 -2.37
C GLU A 28 -53.43 -65.58 -2.83
N ASP A 29 -52.44 -66.13 -3.53
CA ASP A 29 -52.39 -67.56 -3.92
C ASP A 29 -52.30 -68.46 -2.68
N LEU A 30 -51.50 -68.07 -1.69
CA LEU A 30 -51.42 -68.75 -0.38
C LEU A 30 -52.76 -68.68 0.35
N LEU A 31 -53.41 -67.53 0.34
CA LEU A 31 -54.74 -67.33 0.91
C LEU A 31 -55.79 -68.23 0.21
N ASN A 32 -55.78 -68.28 -1.13
CA ASN A 32 -56.69 -69.09 -1.94
C ASN A 32 -56.45 -70.60 -1.79
N ALA A 33 -55.20 -71.02 -1.65
CA ALA A 33 -54.85 -72.41 -1.37
C ALA A 33 -55.29 -72.85 0.04
N CYS A 34 -55.21 -71.95 1.02
CA CYS A 34 -55.77 -72.15 2.36
C CYS A 34 -57.30 -72.19 2.34
N ALA A 35 -57.96 -71.38 1.51
CA ALA A 35 -59.43 -71.24 1.46
C ALA A 35 -60.17 -72.45 0.86
N ASN A 36 -59.52 -73.26 -0.01
CA ASN A 36 -60.18 -74.37 -0.74
C ASN A 36 -59.76 -75.77 -0.26
N PHE A 37 -59.46 -75.97 1.03
CA PHE A 37 -58.84 -77.19 1.53
C PHE A 37 -59.74 -78.45 1.47
N ASN A 38 -59.30 -79.53 0.83
CA ASN A 38 -60.06 -80.79 0.74
C ASN A 38 -59.23 -82.09 0.70
N SER A 39 -57.90 -82.05 0.92
CA SER A 39 -57.08 -83.28 1.06
C SER A 39 -55.72 -83.04 1.71
N SER A 40 -55.12 -84.10 2.27
CA SER A 40 -53.76 -84.10 2.85
C SER A 40 -52.65 -83.73 1.86
N ALA A 41 -52.88 -83.91 0.56
CA ALA A 41 -51.95 -83.49 -0.50
C ALA A 41 -51.82 -81.95 -0.60
N ARG A 42 -52.82 -81.17 -0.15
CA ARG A 42 -52.78 -79.70 -0.17
C ARG A 42 -52.00 -79.07 1.00
N ILE A 43 -51.72 -79.81 2.08
CA ILE A 43 -50.90 -79.30 3.20
C ILE A 43 -49.48 -78.96 2.72
N LYS A 44 -48.89 -79.84 1.90
CA LYS A 44 -47.56 -79.61 1.31
C LYS A 44 -47.56 -78.40 0.37
N ASN A 45 -48.65 -78.18 -0.38
CA ASN A 45 -48.79 -77.03 -1.27
C ASN A 45 -48.86 -75.71 -0.48
N ILE A 46 -49.65 -75.67 0.60
CA ILE A 46 -49.74 -74.50 1.48
C ILE A 46 -48.38 -74.19 2.11
N GLN A 47 -47.67 -75.19 2.64
CA GLN A 47 -46.32 -74.99 3.19
C GLN A 47 -45.32 -74.44 2.14
N GLN A 48 -45.42 -74.90 0.90
CA GLN A 48 -44.60 -74.39 -0.20
C GLN A 48 -44.94 -72.93 -0.53
N LEU A 49 -46.23 -72.58 -0.57
CA LEU A 49 -46.68 -71.21 -0.79
C LEU A 49 -46.30 -70.27 0.36
N THR A 50 -46.35 -70.72 1.62
CA THR A 50 -45.91 -69.93 2.79
C THR A 50 -44.41 -69.61 2.72
N ASN A 51 -43.59 -70.59 2.34
CA ASN A 51 -42.16 -70.38 2.14
C ASN A 51 -41.89 -69.42 0.99
N ARG A 52 -42.67 -69.55 -0.10
CA ARG A 52 -42.57 -68.66 -1.26
C ARG A 52 -42.97 -67.22 -0.91
N ALA A 53 -44.06 -67.02 -0.17
CA ALA A 53 -44.52 -65.71 0.28
C ALA A 53 -43.47 -65.00 1.15
N SER A 54 -42.86 -65.76 2.07
CA SER A 54 -41.78 -65.26 2.92
C SER A 54 -40.52 -64.88 2.12
N GLN A 55 -40.23 -65.60 1.03
CA GLN A 55 -39.10 -65.29 0.15
C GLN A 55 -39.38 -64.07 -0.74
N THR A 56 -40.58 -63.94 -1.30
CA THR A 56 -40.96 -62.78 -2.12
C THR A 56 -41.00 -61.50 -1.30
N LEU A 57 -41.50 -61.54 -0.06
CA LEU A 57 -41.51 -60.39 0.84
C LEU A 57 -40.09 -59.87 1.12
N ARG A 58 -39.15 -60.78 1.45
CA ARG A 58 -37.73 -60.41 1.63
C ARG A 58 -37.10 -59.85 0.36
N THR A 59 -37.54 -60.32 -0.80
CA THR A 59 -37.04 -59.85 -2.10
C THR A 59 -37.48 -58.41 -2.37
N LEU A 60 -38.71 -58.03 -2.01
CA LEU A 60 -39.18 -56.65 -2.05
C LEU A 60 -38.36 -55.76 -1.10
N GLU A 61 -38.20 -56.18 0.16
CA GLU A 61 -37.48 -55.43 1.20
C GLU A 61 -36.01 -55.14 0.82
N GLN A 62 -35.38 -56.03 0.05
CA GLN A 62 -33.97 -55.90 -0.35
C GLN A 62 -33.75 -55.16 -1.68
N ASN A 63 -34.74 -55.15 -2.57
CA ASN A 63 -34.56 -54.71 -3.96
C ASN A 63 -35.43 -53.52 -4.39
N ALA A 64 -36.32 -53.02 -3.53
CA ALA A 64 -37.08 -51.80 -3.82
C ALA A 64 -36.17 -50.56 -3.81
N ASP A 65 -36.25 -49.73 -4.86
CA ASP A 65 -35.42 -48.52 -5.03
C ASP A 65 -36.30 -47.30 -5.35
N PHE A 66 -36.31 -46.32 -4.46
CA PHE A 66 -37.10 -45.09 -4.59
C PHE A 66 -36.27 -43.86 -4.98
N SER A 67 -35.00 -44.07 -5.38
CA SER A 67 -34.15 -42.96 -5.81
C SER A 67 -34.74 -42.24 -7.04
N GLY A 68 -35.00 -40.93 -6.88
CA GLY A 68 -35.55 -40.06 -7.93
C GLY A 68 -37.07 -39.90 -7.94
N THR A 69 -37.82 -40.55 -7.05
CA THR A 69 -39.29 -40.40 -6.96
C THR A 69 -39.74 -39.23 -6.08
N ILE A 70 -38.82 -38.39 -5.62
CA ILE A 70 -39.07 -37.23 -4.75
C ILE A 70 -38.49 -35.99 -5.41
N ASP A 71 -39.31 -34.96 -5.55
CA ASP A 71 -38.88 -33.65 -6.06
C ASP A 71 -37.92 -32.97 -5.08
N PHE A 72 -36.63 -33.09 -5.37
CA PHE A 72 -35.56 -32.44 -4.61
C PHE A 72 -35.34 -31.00 -5.10
N ASN A 73 -35.67 -30.02 -4.27
CA ASN A 73 -35.52 -28.60 -4.58
C ASN A 73 -34.44 -27.93 -3.70
N VAL A 74 -33.32 -27.60 -4.33
CA VAL A 74 -32.15 -26.97 -3.70
C VAL A 74 -32.46 -25.60 -3.06
N ALA A 75 -33.37 -24.81 -3.66
CA ALA A 75 -33.72 -23.49 -3.13
C ALA A 75 -34.49 -23.62 -1.81
N ARG A 76 -35.39 -24.60 -1.73
CA ARG A 76 -36.17 -24.89 -0.52
C ARG A 76 -35.27 -25.36 0.63
N CYS A 77 -34.29 -26.21 0.36
CA CYS A 77 -33.30 -26.63 1.36
C CYS A 77 -32.43 -25.46 1.86
N SER A 78 -32.10 -24.49 1.00
CA SER A 78 -31.32 -23.31 1.38
C SER A 78 -32.09 -22.40 2.35
N GLU A 79 -33.40 -22.23 2.12
CA GLU A 79 -34.32 -21.53 3.03
C GLU A 79 -34.52 -22.27 4.36
N ASP A 80 -34.76 -23.59 4.31
CA ASP A 80 -34.95 -24.43 5.50
C ASP A 80 -33.69 -24.47 6.39
N CYS A 81 -32.50 -24.29 5.80
CA CYS A 81 -31.22 -24.16 6.51
C CYS A 81 -30.84 -22.72 6.88
N GLY A 82 -31.69 -21.73 6.61
CA GLY A 82 -31.48 -20.33 7.01
C GLY A 82 -30.24 -19.66 6.38
N GLN A 83 -29.85 -20.08 5.17
CA GLN A 83 -28.66 -19.55 4.50
C GLN A 83 -28.86 -18.12 3.99
N ARG A 84 -27.86 -17.26 4.21
CA ARG A 84 -27.90 -15.82 3.84
C ARG A 84 -26.87 -15.42 2.79
N VAL A 85 -25.88 -16.27 2.52
CA VAL A 85 -24.86 -15.99 1.49
C VAL A 85 -25.32 -16.56 0.14
N PRO A 86 -25.55 -15.71 -0.88
CA PRO A 86 -25.96 -16.18 -2.20
C PRO A 86 -24.83 -16.95 -2.89
N LYS A 87 -25.18 -17.97 -3.67
CA LYS A 87 -24.22 -18.84 -4.38
C LYS A 87 -23.24 -18.08 -5.28
N SER A 88 -23.62 -16.92 -5.81
CA SER A 88 -22.75 -16.06 -6.63
C SER A 88 -21.61 -15.39 -5.85
N GLN A 89 -21.70 -15.29 -4.52
CA GLN A 89 -20.64 -14.76 -3.65
C GLN A 89 -19.73 -15.88 -3.10
N LEU A 90 -20.09 -17.14 -3.32
CA LEU A 90 -19.29 -18.29 -2.92
C LEU A 90 -18.26 -18.60 -3.99
N VAL A 91 -17.09 -19.03 -3.54
CA VAL A 91 -15.99 -19.41 -4.42
C VAL A 91 -16.33 -20.71 -5.13
N ASN A 92 -16.06 -20.79 -6.43
CA ASN A 92 -16.20 -22.04 -7.17
C ASN A 92 -15.01 -22.96 -6.83
N PRO A 93 -15.23 -24.19 -6.32
CA PRO A 93 -14.16 -25.09 -5.92
C PRO A 93 -13.17 -25.46 -7.04
N THR A 94 -13.56 -25.26 -8.31
CA THR A 94 -12.72 -25.54 -9.48
C THR A 94 -11.86 -24.36 -9.92
N ASP A 95 -12.00 -23.18 -9.31
CA ASP A 95 -11.20 -22.01 -9.67
C ASP A 95 -9.73 -22.23 -9.30
N GLN A 96 -8.82 -21.87 -10.22
CA GLN A 96 -7.38 -21.97 -9.99
C GLN A 96 -6.80 -20.66 -9.43
N PRO A 97 -5.79 -20.73 -8.55
CA PRO A 97 -5.06 -19.55 -8.10
C PRO A 97 -4.34 -18.86 -9.26
N ASP A 98 -4.22 -17.54 -9.17
CA ASP A 98 -3.44 -16.74 -10.12
C ASP A 98 -2.47 -15.83 -9.37
N ALA A 99 -1.18 -16.18 -9.44
CA ALA A 99 -0.07 -15.45 -8.84
C ALA A 99 0.73 -14.61 -9.85
N THR A 100 0.29 -14.54 -11.11
CA THR A 100 1.06 -13.97 -12.24
C THR A 100 1.53 -12.54 -11.95
N GLU A 101 0.67 -11.70 -11.35
CA GLU A 101 1.05 -10.32 -11.05
C GLU A 101 2.09 -10.21 -9.94
N PHE A 102 2.07 -11.09 -8.91
CA PHE A 102 3.14 -11.09 -7.90
C PHE A 102 4.50 -11.45 -8.50
N ILE A 103 4.54 -12.38 -9.45
CA ILE A 103 5.76 -12.75 -10.19
C ILE A 103 6.26 -11.54 -10.98
N MET A 104 5.37 -10.87 -11.74
CA MET A 104 5.71 -9.67 -12.50
C MET A 104 6.29 -8.55 -11.60
N TYR A 105 5.67 -8.26 -10.45
CA TYR A 105 6.17 -7.22 -9.55
C TYR A 105 7.48 -7.63 -8.85
N ARG A 106 7.69 -8.92 -8.58
CA ARG A 106 8.96 -9.44 -8.08
C ARG A 106 10.08 -9.25 -9.09
N GLU A 107 9.83 -9.50 -10.38
CA GLU A 107 10.78 -9.25 -11.46
C GLU A 107 11.10 -7.76 -11.60
N LYS A 108 10.08 -6.88 -11.55
CA LYS A 108 10.30 -5.42 -11.53
C LYS A 108 11.17 -4.98 -10.34
N LEU A 109 10.94 -5.52 -9.15
CA LEU A 109 11.76 -5.23 -7.97
C LEU A 109 13.20 -5.73 -8.12
N LEU A 110 13.42 -6.87 -8.76
CA LEU A 110 14.77 -7.38 -9.07
C LEU A 110 15.51 -6.45 -10.04
N GLU A 111 14.82 -5.96 -11.08
CA GLU A 111 15.38 -4.98 -12.02
C GLU A 111 15.73 -3.67 -11.30
N MET A 112 14.81 -3.14 -10.48
CA MET A 112 15.04 -1.93 -9.69
C MET A 112 16.17 -2.09 -8.68
N LYS A 113 16.31 -3.25 -8.05
CA LYS A 113 17.42 -3.57 -7.15
C LYS A 113 18.75 -3.52 -7.91
N LYS A 114 18.82 -4.15 -9.08
CA LYS A 114 20.03 -4.16 -9.91
C LYS A 114 20.42 -2.73 -10.31
N GLN A 115 19.44 -1.94 -10.74
CA GLN A 115 19.65 -0.53 -11.06
C GLN A 115 20.19 0.26 -9.85
N ALA A 116 19.59 0.08 -8.67
CA ALA A 116 20.05 0.74 -7.44
C ALA A 116 21.50 0.38 -7.07
N GLN A 117 21.94 -0.86 -7.36
CA GLN A 117 23.32 -1.31 -7.14
C GLN A 117 24.29 -0.71 -8.16
N GLU A 118 23.89 -0.59 -9.43
CA GLU A 118 24.70 -0.02 -10.51
C GLU A 118 24.87 1.50 -10.36
N ASP A 119 23.80 2.19 -9.98
CA ASP A 119 23.77 3.66 -9.80
C ASP A 119 24.42 4.12 -8.48
N GLY A 120 24.91 3.18 -7.65
CA GLY A 120 25.45 3.50 -6.32
C GLY A 120 24.41 4.13 -5.38
N SER A 121 23.12 3.85 -5.61
CA SER A 121 22.02 4.34 -4.79
C SER A 121 22.17 3.89 -3.34
N THR A 122 21.53 4.61 -2.44
CA THR A 122 21.72 4.44 -1.00
C THR A 122 21.36 3.01 -0.54
N THR A 123 22.21 2.42 0.32
CA THR A 123 22.13 1.02 0.76
C THR A 123 20.75 0.61 1.30
N PHE A 124 20.01 1.54 1.88
CA PHE A 124 18.66 1.29 2.40
C PHE A 124 17.62 0.92 1.33
N PHE A 125 17.74 1.40 0.07
CA PHE A 125 16.83 0.98 -1.01
C PHE A 125 17.09 -0.48 -1.42
N VAL A 126 18.36 -0.89 -1.46
CA VAL A 126 18.74 -2.27 -1.77
C VAL A 126 18.22 -3.23 -0.69
N ASP A 127 18.37 -2.86 0.58
CA ASP A 127 17.84 -3.64 1.71
C ASP A 127 16.30 -3.72 1.68
N PHE A 128 15.64 -2.61 1.36
CA PHE A 128 14.19 -2.58 1.16
C PHE A 128 13.76 -3.53 0.04
N PHE A 129 14.40 -3.47 -1.14
CA PHE A 129 14.05 -4.34 -2.26
C PHE A 129 14.28 -5.82 -1.93
N ASP A 130 15.33 -6.16 -1.19
CA ASP A 130 15.53 -7.54 -0.72
C ASP A 130 14.42 -8.02 0.22
N LYS A 131 13.97 -7.16 1.13
CA LYS A 131 12.82 -7.45 2.00
C LYS A 131 11.53 -7.57 1.17
N ALA A 132 11.34 -6.70 0.18
CA ALA A 132 10.18 -6.66 -0.70
C ALA A 132 10.06 -7.92 -1.57
N ILE A 133 11.15 -8.35 -2.19
CA ILE A 133 11.23 -9.57 -3.00
C ILE A 133 10.88 -10.81 -2.15
N ARG A 134 11.45 -10.93 -0.96
CA ARG A 134 11.12 -12.03 -0.03
C ARG A 134 9.65 -12.01 0.38
N THR A 135 9.08 -10.82 0.54
CA THR A 135 7.68 -10.62 0.92
C THR A 135 6.74 -11.04 -0.21
N LEU A 136 7.03 -10.63 -1.46
CA LEU A 136 6.27 -11.08 -2.63
C LEU A 136 6.41 -12.59 -2.86
N SER A 137 7.60 -13.18 -2.66
CA SER A 137 7.76 -14.64 -2.75
C SER A 137 6.95 -15.40 -1.68
N LYS A 138 6.83 -14.85 -0.46
CA LYS A 138 5.92 -15.40 0.55
C LYS A 138 4.45 -15.25 0.13
N ALA A 139 4.09 -14.11 -0.46
CA ALA A 139 2.73 -13.87 -0.94
C ALA A 139 2.34 -14.81 -2.10
N GLU A 140 3.28 -15.07 -3.01
CA GLU A 140 3.18 -16.03 -4.12
C GLU A 140 2.87 -17.44 -3.60
N THR A 141 3.68 -17.95 -2.65
CA THR A 141 3.47 -19.28 -2.05
C THR A 141 2.12 -19.40 -1.35
N ASN A 142 1.64 -18.33 -0.71
CA ASN A 142 0.35 -18.34 -0.02
C ASN A 142 -0.84 -18.26 -0.99
N ILE A 143 -0.74 -17.49 -2.08
CA ILE A 143 -1.78 -17.49 -3.14
C ILE A 143 -1.88 -18.86 -3.80
N ALA A 144 -0.75 -19.55 -4.03
CA ALA A 144 -0.73 -20.88 -4.63
C ALA A 144 -1.48 -21.95 -3.80
N LEU A 145 -1.74 -21.69 -2.52
CA LEU A 145 -2.51 -22.56 -1.61
C LEU A 145 -3.99 -22.14 -1.49
N SER A 146 -4.43 -21.17 -2.30
CA SER A 146 -5.77 -20.56 -2.31
C SER A 146 -6.41 -20.65 -3.71
N THR A 147 -7.56 -19.99 -3.91
CA THR A 147 -8.14 -19.74 -5.25
C THR A 147 -8.22 -18.24 -5.58
N LEU A 148 -7.45 -17.42 -4.85
CA LEU A 148 -7.43 -15.97 -5.00
C LEU A 148 -6.62 -15.55 -6.23
N LYS A 149 -6.94 -14.36 -6.74
CA LYS A 149 -6.19 -13.69 -7.82
C LYS A 149 -5.37 -12.54 -7.24
N ALA A 150 -4.10 -12.46 -7.63
CA ALA A 150 -3.16 -11.46 -7.11
C ALA A 150 -3.58 -10.00 -7.39
N ALA A 151 -4.33 -9.75 -8.46
CA ALA A 151 -4.68 -8.42 -8.98
C ALA A 151 -5.15 -7.39 -7.93
N LYS A 152 -6.01 -7.82 -6.99
CA LYS A 152 -6.58 -6.95 -5.95
C LYS A 152 -5.56 -6.51 -4.89
N PHE A 153 -4.48 -7.26 -4.72
CA PHE A 153 -3.46 -7.02 -3.69
C PHE A 153 -2.29 -6.18 -4.19
N VAL A 154 -2.15 -6.07 -5.51
CA VAL A 154 -1.01 -5.40 -6.14
C VAL A 154 -1.39 -4.09 -6.81
N THR A 155 -2.67 -3.73 -6.82
CA THR A 155 -3.16 -2.47 -7.41
C THR A 155 -2.39 -1.25 -6.90
N PRO A 156 -2.14 -1.09 -5.57
CA PRO A 156 -1.36 0.05 -5.07
C PRO A 156 0.15 -0.03 -5.39
N LEU A 157 0.67 -1.19 -5.81
CA LEU A 157 2.11 -1.37 -6.07
C LEU A 157 2.58 -0.64 -7.33
N ASN A 158 1.73 -0.44 -8.33
CA ASN A 158 2.14 0.26 -9.55
C ASN A 158 2.56 1.71 -9.25
N ASP A 159 1.69 2.46 -8.57
CA ASP A 159 1.94 3.86 -8.24
C ASP A 159 3.09 4.00 -7.23
N PHE A 160 3.15 3.07 -6.26
CA PHE A 160 4.23 2.98 -5.30
C PHE A 160 5.60 2.74 -5.98
N LEU A 161 5.73 1.74 -6.85
CA LEU A 161 6.99 1.44 -7.53
C LEU A 161 7.40 2.52 -8.53
N ALA A 162 6.44 3.14 -9.21
CA ALA A 162 6.70 4.30 -10.06
C ALA A 162 7.28 5.47 -9.25
N MET A 163 6.81 5.67 -8.01
CA MET A 163 7.36 6.67 -7.10
C MET A 163 8.76 6.29 -6.62
N CYS A 164 8.99 5.04 -6.19
CA CYS A 164 10.33 4.56 -5.83
C CYS A 164 11.33 4.78 -6.96
N LYS A 165 10.96 4.44 -8.21
CA LYS A 165 11.82 4.64 -9.39
C LYS A 165 12.16 6.11 -9.62
N LYS A 166 11.19 7.02 -9.45
CA LYS A 166 11.42 8.46 -9.58
C LYS A 166 12.35 9.01 -8.49
N LEU A 167 12.25 8.49 -7.26
CA LEU A 167 13.12 8.92 -6.16
C LEU A 167 14.54 8.41 -6.31
N MET A 168 14.73 7.16 -6.76
CA MET A 168 16.07 6.63 -7.06
C MET A 168 16.75 7.39 -8.19
N ALA A 169 15.99 7.81 -9.20
CA ALA A 169 16.50 8.60 -10.33
C ALA A 169 16.63 10.10 -10.02
N ALA A 170 16.22 10.56 -8.83
CA ALA A 170 16.33 11.97 -8.47
C ALA A 170 17.82 12.29 -8.21
N PRO A 171 18.39 13.31 -8.86
CA PRO A 171 19.79 13.67 -8.65
C PRO A 171 20.00 14.15 -7.21
N ASN A 172 21.22 13.96 -6.70
CA ASN A 172 21.64 14.61 -5.47
C ASN A 172 21.50 16.13 -5.62
N VAL A 173 21.17 16.86 -4.55
CA VAL A 173 21.12 18.32 -4.57
C VAL A 173 22.42 18.93 -5.11
N LYS A 174 23.58 18.34 -4.79
CA LYS A 174 24.89 18.81 -5.25
C LYS A 174 25.11 18.61 -6.76
N ASP A 175 24.43 17.62 -7.34
CA ASP A 175 24.54 17.26 -8.76
C ASP A 175 23.38 17.83 -9.58
N ALA A 176 22.47 18.58 -8.95
CA ALA A 176 21.36 19.20 -9.63
C ALA A 176 21.90 20.23 -10.64
N GLN A 177 21.61 20.02 -11.92
CA GLN A 177 22.23 20.76 -13.02
C GLN A 177 22.15 22.28 -12.86
N PHE A 178 21.01 22.79 -12.37
CA PHE A 178 20.82 24.22 -12.15
C PHE A 178 21.69 24.79 -11.01
N LEU A 179 22.12 23.98 -10.04
CA LEU A 179 23.08 24.38 -8.99
C LEU A 179 24.51 24.28 -9.52
N VAL A 180 24.84 23.23 -10.28
CA VAL A 180 26.14 23.09 -10.94
C VAL A 180 26.46 24.31 -11.81
N GLU A 181 25.50 24.80 -12.59
CA GLU A 181 25.65 26.02 -13.40
C GLU A 181 25.96 27.27 -12.56
N VAL A 182 25.32 27.41 -11.39
CA VAL A 182 25.59 28.53 -10.48
C VAL A 182 26.99 28.39 -9.87
N ASP A 183 27.35 27.18 -9.45
CA ASP A 183 28.64 26.87 -8.85
C ASP A 183 29.81 27.08 -9.81
N GLU A 184 29.60 26.83 -11.11
CA GLU A 184 30.56 27.16 -12.16
C GLU A 184 30.70 28.67 -12.35
N ARG A 185 29.60 29.44 -12.31
CA ARG A 185 29.65 30.90 -12.39
C ARG A 185 30.39 31.50 -11.19
N ILE A 186 30.09 31.03 -9.97
CA ILE A 186 30.79 31.43 -8.75
C ILE A 186 32.29 31.12 -8.85
N ARG A 187 32.66 29.93 -9.34
CA ARG A 187 34.08 29.57 -9.54
C ARG A 187 34.79 30.47 -10.54
N ARG A 188 34.13 30.85 -11.64
CA ARG A 188 34.70 31.82 -12.60
C ARG A 188 34.91 33.20 -11.97
N ILE A 189 33.94 33.67 -11.20
CA ILE A 189 34.05 34.94 -10.46
C ILE A 189 35.23 34.90 -9.46
N GLN A 190 35.42 33.79 -8.75
CA GLN A 190 36.56 33.61 -7.85
C GLN A 190 37.90 33.68 -8.60
N PHE A 191 37.98 33.05 -9.77
CA PHE A 191 39.16 33.14 -10.63
C PHE A 191 39.44 34.58 -11.08
N ASP A 192 38.41 35.31 -11.52
CA ASP A 192 38.54 36.71 -11.93
C ASP A 192 39.03 37.61 -10.76
N LEU A 193 38.56 37.35 -9.54
CA LEU A 193 39.02 38.06 -8.33
C LEU A 193 40.50 37.79 -8.01
N GLU A 194 40.96 36.56 -8.23
CA GLU A 194 42.37 36.21 -8.05
C GLU A 194 43.27 36.90 -9.09
N GLU A 195 42.83 36.96 -10.36
CA GLU A 195 43.55 37.68 -11.40
C GLU A 195 43.62 39.19 -11.12
N LEU A 196 42.51 39.80 -10.71
CA LEU A 196 42.46 41.21 -10.33
C LEU A 196 43.38 41.51 -9.13
N SER A 197 43.39 40.63 -8.12
CA SER A 197 44.28 40.75 -6.97
C SER A 197 45.77 40.67 -7.36
N ARG A 198 46.12 39.80 -8.31
CA ARG A 198 47.49 39.68 -8.83
C ARG A 198 47.90 40.93 -9.60
N ALA A 199 47.08 41.36 -10.57
CA ALA A 199 47.33 42.55 -11.37
C ALA A 199 47.46 43.81 -10.49
N GLN A 200 46.62 43.93 -9.45
CA GLN A 200 46.70 45.03 -8.50
C GLN A 200 48.05 45.05 -7.75
N LYS A 201 48.56 43.89 -7.31
CA LYS A 201 49.85 43.81 -6.61
C LYS A 201 51.02 44.18 -7.52
N GLU A 202 50.97 43.79 -8.78
CA GLU A 202 51.98 44.14 -9.80
C GLU A 202 51.99 45.66 -10.05
N LEU A 203 50.83 46.28 -10.24
CA LEU A 203 50.72 47.74 -10.43
C LEU A 203 51.24 48.54 -9.23
N PHE A 204 51.05 48.01 -8.01
CA PHE A 204 51.65 48.62 -6.81
C PHE A 204 53.16 48.48 -6.77
N ALA A 205 53.71 47.35 -7.22
CA ALA A 205 55.16 47.16 -7.31
C ALA A 205 55.79 48.10 -8.35
N ASP A 206 55.08 48.40 -9.43
CA ASP A 206 55.51 49.29 -10.51
C ASP A 206 55.26 50.78 -10.20
N GLY A 207 54.56 51.10 -9.10
CA GLY A 207 54.29 52.47 -8.68
C GLY A 207 53.13 53.16 -9.43
N GLU A 208 52.33 52.43 -10.19
CA GLU A 208 51.20 52.95 -10.96
C GLU A 208 49.92 53.10 -10.11
N VAL A 209 49.93 54.07 -9.19
CA VAL A 209 48.88 54.25 -8.17
C VAL A 209 47.47 54.46 -8.78
N LYS A 210 47.34 55.19 -9.88
CA LYS A 210 46.03 55.42 -10.54
C LYS A 210 45.47 54.15 -11.19
N ALA A 211 46.32 53.35 -11.82
CA ALA A 211 45.91 52.09 -12.42
C ALA A 211 45.53 51.07 -11.33
N ALA A 212 46.28 51.04 -10.22
CA ALA A 212 45.95 50.21 -9.07
C ALA A 212 44.61 50.58 -8.41
N GLU A 213 44.27 51.88 -8.37
CA GLU A 213 42.97 52.37 -7.90
C GLU A 213 41.82 51.93 -8.82
N GLN A 214 42.00 51.98 -10.15
CA GLN A 214 41.02 51.45 -11.09
C GLN A 214 40.74 49.95 -10.84
N LYS A 215 41.78 49.17 -10.51
CA LYS A 215 41.63 47.75 -10.13
C LYS A 215 40.85 47.54 -8.84
N TYR A 216 40.85 48.49 -7.89
CA TYR A 216 39.95 48.41 -6.73
C TYR A 216 38.48 48.52 -7.13
N HIS A 217 38.14 49.43 -8.05
CA HIS A 217 36.76 49.59 -8.54
C HIS A 217 36.30 48.36 -9.34
N GLU A 218 37.17 47.79 -10.17
CA GLU A 218 36.90 46.52 -10.87
C GLU A 218 36.69 45.38 -9.88
N THR A 219 37.56 45.25 -8.87
CA THR A 219 37.43 44.23 -7.81
C THR A 219 36.11 44.38 -7.06
N LEU A 220 35.74 45.61 -6.69
CA LEU A 220 34.49 45.89 -6.00
C LEU A 220 33.27 45.46 -6.84
N SER A 221 33.28 45.76 -8.14
CA SER A 221 32.20 45.35 -9.06
C SER A 221 32.09 43.82 -9.17
N VAL A 222 33.21 43.11 -9.23
CA VAL A 222 33.20 41.63 -9.32
C VAL A 222 32.76 41.02 -7.98
N GLN A 223 33.15 41.59 -6.84
CA GLN A 223 32.68 41.17 -5.50
C GLN A 223 31.16 41.36 -5.32
N GLU A 224 30.57 42.41 -5.89
CA GLU A 224 29.11 42.58 -5.90
C GLU A 224 28.40 41.50 -6.70
N VAL A 225 28.97 41.12 -7.86
CA VAL A 225 28.44 40.02 -8.68
C VAL A 225 28.55 38.70 -7.93
N ALA A 226 29.65 38.47 -7.19
CA ALA A 226 29.80 37.30 -6.31
C ALA A 226 28.64 37.21 -5.30
N MET A 227 28.38 38.29 -4.56
CA MET A 227 27.28 38.36 -3.58
C MET A 227 25.90 38.09 -4.21
N LYS A 228 25.66 38.61 -5.42
CA LYS A 228 24.41 38.34 -6.15
C LYS A 228 24.28 36.87 -6.54
N GLU A 229 25.34 36.26 -7.06
CA GLU A 229 25.32 34.83 -7.42
C GLU A 229 25.17 33.92 -6.20
N ARG A 230 25.71 34.30 -5.02
CA ARG A 230 25.42 33.62 -3.75
C ARG A 230 23.94 33.67 -3.38
N SER A 231 23.31 34.83 -3.57
CA SER A 231 21.87 35.00 -3.34
C SER A 231 21.04 34.13 -4.29
N VAL A 232 21.41 34.10 -5.58
CA VAL A 232 20.78 33.21 -6.58
C VAL A 232 20.94 31.74 -6.18
N ARG A 233 22.10 31.34 -5.67
CA ARG A 233 22.32 29.96 -5.18
C ARG A 233 21.35 29.61 -4.05
N LEU A 234 21.16 30.51 -3.08
CA LEU A 234 20.21 30.32 -1.97
C LEU A 234 18.76 30.20 -2.45
N GLU A 235 18.35 31.06 -3.39
CA GLU A 235 17.02 30.98 -4.01
C GLU A 235 16.79 29.64 -4.73
N LYS A 236 17.79 29.16 -5.48
CA LYS A 236 17.70 27.86 -6.15
C LYS A 236 17.65 26.68 -5.18
N LEU A 237 18.36 26.76 -4.04
CA LEU A 237 18.27 25.76 -2.97
C LEU A 237 16.87 25.73 -2.33
N GLU A 238 16.27 26.90 -2.08
CA GLU A 238 14.91 27.00 -1.52
C GLU A 238 13.84 26.52 -2.52
N HIS A 239 14.03 26.84 -3.80
CA HIS A 239 13.20 26.33 -4.87
C HIS A 239 13.27 24.80 -4.98
N TYR A 240 14.48 24.21 -4.87
CA TYR A 240 14.64 22.76 -4.87
C TYR A 240 13.94 22.10 -3.67
N LYS A 241 14.05 22.69 -2.48
CA LYS A 241 13.35 22.21 -1.28
C LYS A 241 11.83 22.18 -1.49
N SER A 242 11.25 23.30 -1.90
CA SER A 242 9.80 23.42 -2.07
C SER A 242 9.25 22.58 -3.23
N GLU A 243 9.88 22.63 -4.40
CA GLU A 243 9.32 22.04 -5.62
C GLU A 243 9.68 20.56 -5.80
N VAL A 244 10.80 20.11 -5.24
CA VAL A 244 11.26 18.73 -5.34
C VAL A 244 11.00 17.97 -4.04
N ILE A 245 11.56 18.42 -2.92
CA ILE A 245 11.53 17.68 -1.65
C ILE A 245 10.12 17.68 -1.03
N ASP A 246 9.53 18.85 -0.80
CA ASP A 246 8.23 18.95 -0.10
C ASP A 246 7.09 18.31 -0.90
N ARG A 247 7.12 18.46 -2.23
CA ARG A 247 6.17 17.77 -3.13
C ARG A 247 6.34 16.26 -3.12
N GLN A 248 7.58 15.75 -3.07
CA GLN A 248 7.82 14.32 -2.94
C GLN A 248 7.31 13.81 -1.58
N GLN A 249 7.56 14.55 -0.49
CA GLN A 249 7.08 14.19 0.84
C GLN A 249 5.55 14.13 0.90
N THR A 250 4.87 15.12 0.32
CA THR A 250 3.40 15.15 0.23
C THR A 250 2.87 13.97 -0.58
N LYS A 251 3.51 13.65 -1.71
CA LYS A 251 3.13 12.50 -2.54
C LYS A 251 3.33 11.16 -1.81
N ILE A 252 4.45 10.98 -1.10
CA ILE A 252 4.69 9.77 -0.29
C ILE A 252 3.57 9.61 0.75
N GLN A 253 3.21 10.70 1.43
CA GLN A 253 2.14 10.66 2.43
C GLN A 253 0.78 10.31 1.81
N ASN A 254 0.44 10.89 0.67
CA ASN A 254 -0.80 10.58 -0.04
C ASN A 254 -0.84 9.11 -0.49
N THR A 255 0.23 8.60 -1.12
CA THR A 255 0.32 7.19 -1.52
C THR A 255 0.23 6.24 -0.32
N LYS A 256 0.83 6.61 0.82
CA LYS A 256 0.68 5.86 2.08
C LYS A 256 -0.77 5.82 2.56
N CYS A 257 -1.46 6.97 2.57
CA CYS A 257 -2.87 7.06 2.96
C CYS A 257 -3.80 6.31 1.99
N ASP A 258 -3.60 6.43 0.69
CA ASP A 258 -4.41 5.76 -0.34
C ASP A 258 -4.24 4.24 -0.26
N ALA A 259 -3.01 3.75 -0.10
CA ALA A 259 -2.73 2.33 0.10
C ALA A 259 -3.35 1.82 1.42
N GLN A 260 -3.23 2.58 2.52
CA GLN A 260 -3.85 2.24 3.80
C GLN A 260 -5.38 2.14 3.69
N LYS A 261 -6.01 3.05 2.94
CA LYS A 261 -7.44 3.02 2.70
C LYS A 261 -7.82 1.80 1.87
N HIS A 262 -7.13 1.57 0.74
CA HIS A 262 -7.37 0.41 -0.13
C HIS A 262 -7.28 -0.91 0.63
N TYR A 263 -6.19 -1.16 1.37
CA TYR A 263 -6.03 -2.41 2.11
C TYR A 263 -7.01 -2.56 3.26
N ARG A 264 -7.44 -1.46 3.89
CA ARG A 264 -8.51 -1.48 4.91
C ARG A 264 -9.85 -1.89 4.31
N ASP A 265 -10.24 -1.28 3.19
CA ASP A 265 -11.51 -1.59 2.52
C ASP A 265 -11.54 -3.06 2.07
N VAL A 266 -10.42 -3.54 1.51
CA VAL A 266 -10.21 -4.94 1.12
C VAL A 266 -10.30 -5.86 2.34
N MET A 267 -9.66 -5.53 3.47
CA MET A 267 -9.80 -6.32 4.71
C MET A 267 -11.23 -6.36 5.25
N GLU A 268 -11.91 -5.22 5.32
CA GLU A 268 -13.28 -5.14 5.84
C GLU A 268 -14.26 -5.96 4.99
N GLU A 269 -14.10 -5.98 3.67
CA GLU A 269 -14.87 -6.84 2.76
C GLU A 269 -14.70 -8.33 3.13
N GLY A 270 -13.44 -8.77 3.32
CA GLY A 270 -13.10 -10.14 3.72
C GLY A 270 -13.66 -10.52 5.10
N THR A 271 -13.52 -9.64 6.09
CA THR A 271 -14.00 -9.88 7.45
C THR A 271 -15.53 -9.98 7.50
N ARG A 272 -16.25 -9.12 6.76
CA ARG A 272 -17.72 -9.16 6.68
C ARG A 272 -18.22 -10.43 6.00
N LEU A 273 -17.56 -10.86 4.92
CA LEU A 273 -17.92 -12.11 4.23
C LEU A 273 -17.66 -13.33 5.12
N ARG A 274 -16.52 -13.38 5.81
CA ARG A 274 -16.19 -14.44 6.78
C ARG A 274 -17.27 -14.57 7.85
N SER A 275 -17.67 -13.46 8.48
CA SER A 275 -18.69 -13.48 9.54
C SER A 275 -20.00 -14.10 9.07
N ARG A 276 -20.45 -13.75 7.85
CA ARG A 276 -21.69 -14.29 7.27
C ARG A 276 -21.55 -15.79 6.93
N CYS A 277 -20.42 -16.20 6.36
CA CYS A 277 -20.14 -17.62 6.07
C CYS A 277 -20.05 -18.47 7.35
N THR A 278 -19.52 -17.92 8.44
CA THR A 278 -19.48 -18.59 9.75
C THR A 278 -20.88 -18.76 10.34
N GLU A 279 -21.74 -17.75 10.23
CA GLU A 279 -23.14 -17.83 10.66
C GLU A 279 -23.91 -18.91 9.87
N ASP A 280 -23.80 -18.91 8.54
CA ASP A 280 -24.42 -19.93 7.67
C ASP A 280 -23.90 -21.35 7.97
N MET A 281 -22.60 -21.50 8.27
CA MET A 281 -22.01 -22.79 8.68
C MET A 281 -22.63 -23.30 9.99
N ASN A 282 -22.84 -22.42 10.97
CA ASN A 282 -23.45 -22.81 12.24
C ASN A 282 -24.91 -23.23 12.04
N ASN A 283 -25.68 -22.47 11.25
CA ASN A 283 -27.07 -22.80 10.92
C ASN A 283 -27.18 -24.17 10.22
N LEU A 284 -26.23 -24.49 9.33
CA LEU A 284 -26.16 -25.80 8.69
C LEU A 284 -25.86 -26.93 9.67
N VAL A 285 -24.91 -26.74 10.60
CA VAL A 285 -24.59 -27.74 11.62
C VAL A 285 -25.81 -28.02 12.50
N GLU A 286 -26.56 -26.99 12.88
CA GLU A 286 -27.81 -27.13 13.64
C GLU A 286 -28.89 -27.87 12.84
N ALA A 287 -29.07 -27.54 11.56
CA ALA A 287 -30.03 -28.22 10.69
C ALA A 287 -29.68 -29.70 10.48
N ILE A 288 -28.38 -30.04 10.33
CA ILE A 288 -27.91 -31.43 10.23
C ILE A 288 -28.26 -32.21 11.50
N ASN A 289 -27.97 -31.64 12.68
CA ASN A 289 -28.21 -32.32 13.95
C ASN A 289 -29.70 -32.60 14.15
N LYS A 290 -30.57 -31.63 13.82
CA LYS A 290 -32.02 -31.79 13.90
C LYS A 290 -32.55 -32.89 12.97
N VAL A 291 -32.09 -32.92 11.72
CA VAL A 291 -32.49 -33.97 10.76
C VAL A 291 -31.98 -35.36 11.20
N ASN A 292 -30.79 -35.43 11.80
CA ASN A 292 -30.26 -36.68 12.36
C ASN A 292 -31.09 -37.18 13.55
N GLU A 293 -31.55 -36.28 14.43
CA GLU A 293 -32.44 -36.61 15.55
C GLU A 293 -33.79 -37.14 15.04
N ASP A 294 -34.42 -36.44 14.10
CA ASP A 294 -35.69 -36.86 13.47
C ASP A 294 -35.56 -38.22 12.74
N HIS A 295 -34.41 -38.46 12.08
CA HIS A 295 -34.12 -39.73 11.42
C HIS A 295 -33.99 -40.89 12.41
N ASN A 296 -33.25 -40.69 13.50
CA ASN A 296 -33.06 -41.72 14.53
C ASN A 296 -34.40 -42.10 15.18
N ASP A 297 -35.24 -41.12 15.51
CA ASP A 297 -36.57 -41.36 16.10
C ASP A 297 -37.49 -42.15 15.16
N TYR A 298 -37.44 -41.86 13.85
CA TYR A 298 -38.23 -42.59 12.85
C TYR A 298 -37.74 -44.03 12.68
N MET A 299 -36.42 -44.26 12.63
CA MET A 299 -35.83 -45.60 12.48
C MET A 299 -36.14 -46.50 13.70
N VAL A 300 -36.15 -45.94 14.91
CA VAL A 300 -36.52 -46.68 16.14
C VAL A 300 -37.98 -47.15 16.09
N ARG A 301 -38.91 -46.30 15.60
CA ARG A 301 -40.32 -46.68 15.43
C ARG A 301 -40.51 -47.78 14.39
N TYR A 302 -39.82 -47.67 13.25
CA TYR A 302 -39.85 -48.69 12.20
C TYR A 302 -39.36 -50.05 12.69
N GLN A 303 -38.25 -50.08 13.43
CA GLN A 303 -37.66 -51.31 13.95
C GLN A 303 -38.57 -51.99 14.99
N SER A 304 -39.24 -51.21 15.84
CA SER A 304 -40.21 -51.72 16.81
C SER A 304 -41.45 -52.35 16.16
N GLU A 305 -41.99 -51.73 15.10
CA GLU A 305 -43.11 -52.29 14.34
C GLU A 305 -42.71 -53.53 13.53
N MET A 306 -41.47 -53.59 13.06
CA MET A 306 -40.93 -54.76 12.36
C MET A 306 -40.80 -55.99 13.25
N GLU A 307 -40.25 -55.82 14.45
CA GLU A 307 -40.13 -56.89 15.45
C GLU A 307 -41.51 -57.39 15.90
N ARG A 308 -42.48 -56.49 16.06
CA ARG A 308 -43.87 -56.84 16.37
C ARG A 308 -44.50 -57.70 15.26
N SER A 309 -44.25 -57.34 14.01
CA SER A 309 -44.76 -58.05 12.84
C SER A 309 -44.09 -59.42 12.63
N GLU A 310 -42.79 -59.54 12.87
CA GLU A 310 -42.07 -60.82 12.79
C GLU A 310 -42.48 -61.78 13.91
N HIS A 311 -42.71 -61.26 15.12
CA HIS A 311 -43.25 -62.04 16.22
C HIS A 311 -44.65 -62.57 15.89
N PHE A 312 -45.51 -61.74 15.29
CA PHE A 312 -46.85 -62.13 14.85
C PHE A 312 -46.83 -63.25 13.78
N LEU A 313 -45.95 -63.16 12.77
CA LEU A 313 -45.83 -64.19 11.73
C LEU A 313 -45.34 -65.54 12.29
N LYS A 314 -44.37 -65.54 13.21
CA LYS A 314 -43.83 -66.76 13.85
C LYS A 314 -44.83 -67.40 14.80
N ASP A 315 -45.56 -66.60 15.57
CA ASP A 315 -46.61 -67.10 16.46
C ASP A 315 -47.80 -67.68 15.69
N THR A 316 -48.11 -67.11 14.53
CA THR A 316 -49.18 -67.59 13.64
C THR A 316 -48.82 -68.94 13.01
N GLN A 317 -47.57 -69.13 12.58
CA GLN A 317 -47.09 -70.43 12.07
C GLN A 317 -47.19 -71.54 13.12
N ARG A 318 -46.78 -71.25 14.38
CA ARG A 318 -46.88 -72.21 15.49
C ARG A 318 -48.32 -72.57 15.85
N LYS A 319 -49.26 -71.63 15.69
CA LYS A 319 -50.69 -71.84 15.92
C LYS A 319 -51.35 -72.60 14.74
N GLN A 320 -50.90 -72.43 13.49
CA GLN A 320 -51.37 -73.20 12.33
C GLN A 320 -51.11 -74.70 12.46
N ASP A 321 -49.93 -75.08 12.95
CA ASP A 321 -49.58 -76.48 13.21
C ASP A 321 -50.50 -77.13 14.26
N ALA A 322 -50.98 -76.35 15.23
CA ALA A 322 -51.96 -76.79 16.23
C ALA A 322 -53.42 -76.78 15.71
N VAL A 323 -53.74 -75.95 14.71
CA VAL A 323 -55.09 -75.82 14.12
C VAL A 323 -55.39 -76.90 13.08
N PHE A 324 -54.39 -77.52 12.42
CA PHE A 324 -54.63 -78.74 11.62
C PHE A 324 -55.36 -79.84 12.41
N ALA A 325 -55.18 -79.88 13.74
CA ALA A 325 -55.89 -80.79 14.63
C ALA A 325 -57.31 -80.33 15.04
N LYS A 326 -57.69 -79.07 14.76
CA LYS A 326 -58.98 -78.44 15.08
C LYS A 326 -59.85 -78.08 13.85
N ILE A 327 -59.39 -78.38 12.63
CA ILE A 327 -60.00 -78.05 11.31
C ILE A 327 -61.50 -78.40 11.15
N ALA A 328 -62.07 -79.30 11.94
CA ALA A 328 -63.49 -79.66 11.81
C ALA A 328 -64.50 -78.64 12.41
N ALA A 329 -64.07 -77.64 13.20
CA ALA A 329 -65.00 -76.83 14.00
C ALA A 329 -64.94 -75.30 13.77
N LEU A 330 -64.01 -74.79 12.97
CA LEU A 330 -63.72 -73.34 12.87
C LEU A 330 -63.80 -72.78 11.44
N GLU A 331 -64.59 -73.39 10.55
CA GLU A 331 -64.82 -72.86 9.18
C GLU A 331 -65.58 -71.54 9.15
N GLN A 332 -66.38 -71.22 10.19
CA GLN A 332 -67.24 -70.03 10.20
C GLN A 332 -66.58 -68.75 10.74
N GLN A 333 -65.46 -68.83 11.49
CA GLN A 333 -64.70 -67.66 11.97
C GLN A 333 -63.64 -67.17 10.97
N LEU A 334 -63.38 -67.94 9.90
CA LEU A 334 -62.35 -67.70 8.89
C LEU A 334 -62.66 -66.51 7.96
N GLN A 335 -63.93 -66.12 7.82
CA GLN A 335 -64.33 -65.03 6.93
C GLN A 335 -64.02 -63.64 7.52
N THR A 336 -64.11 -63.48 8.84
CA THR A 336 -63.88 -62.19 9.51
C THR A 336 -62.39 -61.86 9.65
N LEU A 337 -61.55 -62.84 9.95
CA LEU A 337 -60.09 -62.65 10.14
C LEU A 337 -59.32 -62.46 8.81
N ALA A 338 -59.89 -62.86 7.68
CA ALA A 338 -59.31 -62.61 6.35
C ALA A 338 -59.37 -61.12 5.97
N GLN A 339 -60.42 -60.42 6.41
CA GLN A 339 -60.58 -58.97 6.23
C GLN A 339 -59.52 -58.20 7.05
N ASP A 340 -59.34 -58.56 8.32
CA ASP A 340 -58.38 -57.91 9.23
C ASP A 340 -56.91 -58.07 8.76
N ARG A 341 -56.55 -59.22 8.19
CA ARG A 341 -55.21 -59.45 7.63
C ARG A 341 -54.95 -58.63 6.37
N HIS A 342 -55.96 -58.43 5.52
CA HIS A 342 -55.82 -57.63 4.31
C HIS A 342 -55.57 -56.15 4.65
N GLU A 343 -56.29 -55.61 5.63
CA GLU A 343 -56.10 -54.22 6.10
C GLU A 343 -54.72 -54.00 6.75
N GLU A 344 -54.20 -54.98 7.50
CA GLU A 344 -52.86 -54.90 8.11
C GLU A 344 -51.72 -55.00 7.08
N VAL A 345 -51.84 -55.86 6.06
CA VAL A 345 -50.87 -55.94 4.96
C VAL A 345 -50.84 -54.64 4.16
N GLN A 346 -52.00 -54.03 3.91
CA GLN A 346 -52.08 -52.72 3.26
C GLN A 346 -51.41 -51.62 4.09
N THR A 347 -51.61 -51.63 5.41
CA THR A 347 -50.97 -50.70 6.34
C THR A 347 -49.44 -50.86 6.35
N ARG A 348 -48.94 -52.10 6.31
CA ARG A 348 -47.50 -52.40 6.28
C ARG A 348 -46.83 -51.95 4.98
N ILE A 349 -47.49 -52.10 3.84
CA ILE A 349 -46.96 -51.61 2.55
C ILE A 349 -46.87 -50.09 2.53
N ASN A 350 -47.92 -49.38 2.99
CA ASN A 350 -47.91 -47.92 3.06
C ASN A 350 -46.81 -47.39 3.99
N ASN A 351 -46.57 -48.05 5.12
CA ASN A 351 -45.52 -47.67 6.08
C ASN A 351 -44.11 -47.91 5.50
N PHE A 352 -43.90 -49.00 4.77
CA PHE A 352 -42.63 -49.28 4.09
C PHE A 352 -42.35 -48.26 2.97
N GLU A 353 -43.35 -47.95 2.14
CA GLU A 353 -43.23 -46.93 1.09
C GLU A 353 -42.91 -45.53 1.66
N SER A 354 -43.47 -45.18 2.83
CA SER A 354 -43.14 -43.93 3.53
C SER A 354 -41.70 -43.91 4.04
N ALA A 355 -41.21 -45.03 4.58
CA ALA A 355 -39.86 -45.12 5.13
C ALA A 355 -38.78 -44.98 4.05
N GLU A 356 -39.01 -45.61 2.90
CA GLU A 356 -38.01 -45.62 1.83
C GLU A 356 -37.96 -44.28 1.07
N ARG A 357 -39.08 -43.56 0.99
CA ARG A 357 -39.10 -42.16 0.55
C ARG A 357 -38.25 -41.26 1.47
N HIS A 358 -38.38 -41.39 2.79
CA HIS A 358 -37.58 -40.60 3.73
C HIS A 358 -36.07 -40.87 3.62
N LYS A 359 -35.67 -42.13 3.45
CA LYS A 359 -34.26 -42.52 3.28
C LYS A 359 -33.59 -41.88 2.05
N VAL A 360 -34.31 -41.80 0.92
CA VAL A 360 -33.81 -41.15 -0.30
C VAL A 360 -33.66 -39.63 -0.10
N SER A 361 -34.63 -38.99 0.57
CA SER A 361 -34.56 -37.56 0.88
C SER A 361 -33.39 -37.23 1.81
N TYR A 362 -33.11 -38.09 2.79
CA TYR A 362 -31.97 -37.95 3.71
C TYR A 362 -30.63 -38.04 2.95
N SER A 363 -30.46 -39.02 2.06
CA SER A 363 -29.23 -39.18 1.27
C SER A 363 -28.92 -37.94 0.43
N ASN A 364 -29.93 -37.36 -0.23
CA ASN A 364 -29.76 -36.16 -1.07
C ASN A 364 -29.39 -34.92 -0.23
N PHE A 365 -29.95 -34.80 0.97
CA PHE A 365 -29.65 -33.70 1.90
C PHE A 365 -28.22 -33.76 2.43
N ILE A 366 -27.74 -34.96 2.79
CA ILE A 366 -26.35 -35.15 3.26
C ILE A 366 -25.34 -34.80 2.16
N ASP A 367 -25.60 -35.20 0.91
CA ASP A 367 -24.72 -34.89 -0.21
C ASP A 367 -24.68 -33.39 -0.55
N PHE A 368 -25.83 -32.71 -0.49
CA PHE A 368 -25.90 -31.25 -0.63
C PHE A 368 -25.08 -30.55 0.46
N THR A 369 -25.27 -30.97 1.71
CA THR A 369 -24.64 -30.34 2.88
C THR A 369 -23.13 -30.54 2.89
N ARG A 370 -22.64 -31.73 2.50
CA ARG A 370 -21.22 -32.03 2.37
C ARG A 370 -20.53 -31.10 1.36
N LYS A 371 -21.09 -30.99 0.14
CA LYS A 371 -20.53 -30.12 -0.91
C LYS A 371 -20.53 -28.65 -0.50
N HIS A 372 -21.58 -28.22 0.19
CA HIS A 372 -21.69 -26.84 0.64
C HIS A 372 -20.75 -26.51 1.82
N LYS A 373 -20.55 -27.45 2.75
CA LYS A 373 -19.56 -27.35 3.83
C LYS A 373 -18.12 -27.21 3.30
N GLU A 374 -17.74 -28.03 2.31
CA GLU A 374 -16.40 -27.96 1.69
C GLU A 374 -16.15 -26.61 1.00
N ALA A 375 -17.17 -26.05 0.34
CA ALA A 375 -17.10 -24.72 -0.27
C ALA A 375 -16.92 -23.60 0.78
N LEU A 376 -17.66 -23.66 1.89
CA LEU A 376 -17.54 -22.70 2.99
C LEU A 376 -16.17 -22.78 3.67
N GLN A 377 -15.64 -23.98 3.94
CA GLN A 377 -14.31 -24.16 4.55
C GLN A 377 -13.19 -23.59 3.66
N THR A 378 -13.26 -23.85 2.35
CA THR A 378 -12.32 -23.26 1.38
C THR A 378 -12.42 -21.73 1.36
N THR A 379 -13.64 -21.19 1.43
CA THR A 379 -13.88 -19.74 1.46
C THR A 379 -13.33 -19.09 2.73
N ILE A 380 -13.51 -19.71 3.91
CA ILE A 380 -12.96 -19.21 5.18
C ILE A 380 -11.42 -19.18 5.11
N LYS A 381 -10.78 -20.25 4.64
CA LYS A 381 -9.33 -20.31 4.48
C LYS A 381 -8.82 -19.24 3.50
N ASN A 382 -9.55 -18.99 2.42
CA ASN A 382 -9.24 -17.90 1.49
C ASN A 382 -9.38 -16.52 2.15
N CYS A 383 -10.40 -16.30 2.98
CA CYS A 383 -10.55 -15.04 3.73
C CYS A 383 -9.40 -14.82 4.74
N GLU A 384 -8.95 -15.87 5.43
CA GLU A 384 -7.80 -15.80 6.34
C GLU A 384 -6.50 -15.47 5.58
N MET A 385 -6.28 -16.12 4.44
CA MET A 385 -5.15 -15.80 3.55
C MET A 385 -5.25 -14.40 2.98
N HIS A 386 -6.45 -13.93 2.65
CA HIS A 386 -6.71 -12.58 2.18
C HIS A 386 -6.33 -11.54 3.25
N GLU A 387 -6.78 -11.73 4.51
CA GLU A 387 -6.40 -10.87 5.64
C GLU A 387 -4.87 -10.86 5.85
N TYR A 388 -4.25 -12.04 5.84
CA TYR A 388 -2.80 -12.19 5.99
C TYR A 388 -2.02 -11.49 4.86
N LEU A 389 -2.41 -11.70 3.59
CA LEU A 389 -1.78 -11.09 2.42
C LEU A 389 -1.98 -9.58 2.40
N SER A 390 -3.16 -9.08 2.76
CA SER A 390 -3.41 -7.64 2.89
C SER A 390 -2.54 -7.02 3.98
N GLN A 391 -2.33 -7.68 5.12
CA GLN A 391 -1.42 -7.20 6.17
C GLN A 391 0.02 -7.20 5.67
N LEU A 392 0.44 -8.28 5.00
CA LEU A 392 1.78 -8.42 4.46
C LEU A 392 2.09 -7.34 3.41
N MET A 393 1.14 -7.06 2.50
CA MET A 393 1.27 -6.01 1.48
C MET A 393 1.19 -4.60 2.09
N LEU A 394 0.39 -4.40 3.13
CA LEU A 394 0.35 -3.13 3.85
C LEU A 394 1.70 -2.84 4.51
N HIS A 395 2.28 -3.81 5.22
CA HIS A 395 3.61 -3.67 5.81
C HIS A 395 4.68 -3.40 4.75
N LEU A 396 4.60 -4.07 3.61
CA LEU A 396 5.51 -3.84 2.49
C LEU A 396 5.47 -2.38 2.01
N VAL A 397 4.28 -1.83 1.77
CA VAL A 397 4.12 -0.44 1.33
C VAL A 397 4.52 0.54 2.43
N GLN A 398 4.23 0.23 3.70
CA GLN A 398 4.64 1.07 4.84
C GLN A 398 6.16 1.14 4.97
N ASP A 399 6.84 -0.01 5.00
CA ASP A 399 8.30 -0.09 5.06
C ASP A 399 8.95 0.66 3.87
N GLY A 400 8.35 0.53 2.69
CA GLY A 400 8.78 1.24 1.49
C GLY A 400 8.59 2.75 1.58
N CYS A 401 7.44 3.21 2.09
CA CYS A 401 7.17 4.63 2.32
C CYS A 401 8.09 5.22 3.38
N ASP A 402 8.41 4.48 4.43
CA ASP A 402 9.32 4.91 5.49
C ASP A 402 10.76 5.00 4.95
N THR A 403 11.17 4.05 4.10
CA THR A 403 12.45 4.09 3.36
C THR A 403 12.53 5.30 2.43
N MET A 404 11.47 5.59 1.68
CA MET A 404 11.38 6.79 0.83
C MET A 404 11.41 8.07 1.66
N ALA A 405 10.73 8.10 2.81
CA ALA A 405 10.74 9.24 3.72
C ALA A 405 12.14 9.49 4.29
N MET A 406 12.91 8.44 4.61
CA MET A 406 14.32 8.56 5.00
C MET A 406 15.18 9.14 3.87
N SER A 407 14.95 8.72 2.62
CA SER A 407 15.65 9.28 1.46
C SER A 407 15.37 10.78 1.29
N VAL A 408 14.10 11.18 1.38
CA VAL A 408 13.69 12.60 1.30
C VAL A 408 14.27 13.39 2.46
N HIS A 409 14.25 12.84 3.68
CA HIS A 409 14.85 13.47 4.85
C HIS A 409 16.35 13.69 4.71
N ASN A 410 17.09 12.71 4.19
CA ASN A 410 18.52 12.87 3.86
C ASN A 410 18.72 13.98 2.81
N GLY A 411 17.84 14.07 1.80
CA GLY A 411 17.85 15.18 0.84
C GLY A 411 17.63 16.54 1.50
N THR A 412 16.69 16.64 2.46
CA THR A 412 16.44 17.86 3.24
C THR A 412 17.69 18.27 4.01
N MET A 413 18.35 17.33 4.70
CA MET A 413 19.57 17.60 5.44
C MET A 413 20.70 18.08 4.52
N GLN A 414 20.86 17.47 3.35
CA GLN A 414 21.85 17.92 2.36
C GLN A 414 21.57 19.33 1.83
N VAL A 415 20.30 19.70 1.62
CA VAL A 415 19.94 21.08 1.25
C VAL A 415 20.31 22.04 2.37
N GLU A 416 19.99 21.71 3.62
CA GLU A 416 20.33 22.57 4.76
C GLU A 416 21.86 22.72 4.93
N ASP A 417 22.62 21.63 4.77
CA ASP A 417 24.09 21.69 4.74
C ASP A 417 24.62 22.61 3.63
N CYS A 418 24.04 22.53 2.42
CA CYS A 418 24.39 23.40 1.30
C CYS A 418 24.03 24.86 1.56
N LYS A 419 22.89 25.13 2.21
CA LYS A 419 22.48 26.48 2.61
C LYS A 419 23.45 27.07 3.63
N ILE A 420 23.79 26.30 4.67
CA ILE A 420 24.78 26.71 5.68
C ILE A 420 26.11 27.04 5.01
N ALA A 421 26.65 26.13 4.18
CA ALA A 421 27.91 26.38 3.47
C ALA A 421 27.83 27.63 2.56
N THR A 422 26.71 27.86 1.89
CA THR A 422 26.51 29.05 1.04
C THR A 422 26.47 30.33 1.88
N HIS A 423 25.83 30.31 3.04
CA HIS A 423 25.82 31.45 3.97
C HIS A 423 27.21 31.72 4.55
N GLU A 424 27.96 30.69 4.91
CA GLU A 424 29.36 30.83 5.37
C GLU A 424 30.26 31.45 4.29
N ASP A 425 30.14 30.99 3.05
CA ASP A 425 30.83 31.60 1.91
C ASP A 425 30.42 33.06 1.70
N THR A 426 29.13 33.36 1.86
CA THR A 426 28.58 34.72 1.75
C THR A 426 29.17 35.66 2.81
N VAL A 427 29.48 35.16 4.02
CA VAL A 427 30.21 35.93 5.03
C VAL A 427 31.60 36.32 4.53
N GLY A 428 32.31 35.39 3.87
CA GLY A 428 33.62 35.64 3.27
C GLY A 428 33.56 36.70 2.18
N ASP A 429 32.61 36.55 1.25
CA ASP A 429 32.40 37.47 0.12
C ASP A 429 31.97 38.86 0.64
N PHE A 430 31.06 38.93 1.61
CA PHE A 430 30.62 40.18 2.25
C PHE A 430 31.78 40.87 2.99
N ARG A 431 32.56 40.12 3.77
CA ARG A 431 33.71 40.67 4.48
C ARG A 431 34.73 41.26 3.51
N ALA A 432 35.03 40.55 2.41
CA ALA A 432 35.94 41.04 1.39
C ALA A 432 35.40 42.31 0.72
N LEU A 433 34.14 42.31 0.29
CA LEU A 433 33.46 43.45 -0.32
C LEU A 433 33.45 44.69 0.60
N TYR A 434 33.05 44.49 1.86
CA TYR A 434 32.93 45.57 2.84
C TYR A 434 34.29 46.21 3.15
N LEU A 435 35.35 45.40 3.27
CA LEU A 435 36.71 45.89 3.52
C LEU A 435 37.31 46.59 2.29
N THR A 436 37.12 46.06 1.08
CA THR A 436 37.56 46.71 -0.17
C THR A 436 36.92 48.08 -0.32
N ASN A 437 35.61 48.17 -0.10
CA ASN A 437 34.87 49.42 -0.18
C ASN A 437 35.33 50.42 0.88
N GLY A 438 35.49 49.97 2.13
CA GLY A 438 35.99 50.80 3.22
C GLY A 438 37.39 51.33 2.98
N GLU A 439 38.27 50.55 2.34
CA GLU A 439 39.59 51.00 1.93
C GLU A 439 39.55 52.06 0.83
N LEU A 440 38.68 51.90 -0.17
CA LEU A 440 38.45 52.93 -1.19
C LEU A 440 37.95 54.24 -0.57
N ILE A 441 36.97 54.16 0.33
CA ILE A 441 36.45 55.34 1.06
C ILE A 441 37.59 56.02 1.83
N TYR A 442 38.39 55.27 2.57
CA TYR A 442 39.53 55.82 3.31
C TYR A 442 40.54 56.52 2.39
N LYS A 443 40.90 55.90 1.25
CA LYS A 443 41.82 56.52 0.27
C LYS A 443 41.25 57.81 -0.32
N LYS A 444 39.97 57.82 -0.69
CA LYS A 444 39.29 59.04 -1.19
C LYS A 444 39.22 60.13 -0.12
N GLN A 445 38.96 59.78 1.14
CA GLN A 445 38.98 60.72 2.26
C GLN A 445 40.38 61.32 2.49
N CYS A 446 41.44 60.52 2.37
CA CYS A 446 42.81 61.04 2.42
C CYS A 446 43.09 62.00 1.27
N MET A 447 42.70 61.66 0.03
CA MET A 447 42.86 62.55 -1.13
C MET A 447 42.07 63.85 -0.98
N ARG A 448 40.85 63.78 -0.45
CA ARG A 448 40.03 64.96 -0.11
C ARG A 448 40.73 65.86 0.89
N ASN A 449 41.26 65.30 1.98
CA ASN A 449 41.98 66.06 3.01
C ASN A 449 43.25 66.71 2.44
N GLU A 450 43.96 66.03 1.54
CA GLU A 450 45.11 66.60 0.83
C GLU A 450 44.69 67.75 -0.09
N MET A 451 43.57 67.62 -0.81
CA MET A 451 43.02 68.71 -1.62
C MET A 451 42.60 69.91 -0.78
N ASP A 452 42.00 69.69 0.39
CA ASP A 452 41.67 70.77 1.33
C ASP A 452 42.93 71.55 1.76
N LEU A 453 44.02 70.85 2.06
CA LEU A 453 45.30 71.48 2.39
C LEU A 453 45.89 72.25 1.20
N GLN A 454 45.82 71.68 -0.01
CA GLN A 454 46.27 72.36 -1.23
C GLN A 454 45.42 73.60 -1.54
N ILE A 455 44.10 73.52 -1.37
CA ILE A 455 43.17 74.66 -1.52
C ILE A 455 43.53 75.77 -0.53
N GLN A 456 43.75 75.45 0.75
CA GLN A 456 44.17 76.41 1.77
C GLN A 456 45.52 77.06 1.44
N THR A 457 46.47 76.25 0.97
CA THR A 457 47.80 76.74 0.55
C THR A 457 47.67 77.70 -0.65
N LYS A 458 46.86 77.34 -1.65
CA LYS A 458 46.61 78.17 -2.83
C LYS A 458 45.84 79.44 -2.50
N GLU A 459 44.93 79.38 -1.54
CA GLU A 459 44.22 80.55 -1.01
C GLU A 459 45.17 81.52 -0.29
N ALA A 460 46.07 81.01 0.54
CA ALA A 460 47.11 81.85 1.17
C ALA A 460 48.06 82.48 0.13
N GLN A 461 48.51 81.70 -0.87
CA GLN A 461 49.33 82.20 -1.98
C GLN A 461 48.60 83.28 -2.79
N GLN A 462 47.32 83.07 -3.08
CA GLN A 462 46.48 84.04 -3.76
C GLN A 462 46.36 85.34 -2.95
N GLN A 463 46.07 85.27 -1.64
CA GLN A 463 45.96 86.44 -0.76
C GLN A 463 47.26 87.25 -0.73
N LEU A 464 48.40 86.60 -0.52
CA LEU A 464 49.72 87.25 -0.54
C LEU A 464 50.01 87.95 -1.87
N CYS A 465 49.69 87.32 -3.00
CA CYS A 465 49.87 87.91 -4.33
C CYS A 465 48.88 89.06 -4.61
N MET A 466 47.65 89.01 -4.07
CA MET A 466 46.68 90.11 -4.17
C MET A 466 47.14 91.33 -3.36
N GLU A 467 47.65 91.12 -2.15
CA GLU A 467 48.19 92.19 -1.27
C GLU A 467 49.41 92.88 -1.88
N SER A 468 50.20 92.16 -2.67
CA SER A 468 51.40 92.66 -3.35
C SER A 468 51.18 93.11 -4.81
N LEU A 469 49.91 93.14 -5.28
CA LEU A 469 49.52 93.50 -6.66
C LEU A 469 50.22 92.65 -7.75
N ASN A 470 50.58 91.40 -7.44
CA ASN A 470 51.23 90.49 -8.37
C ASN A 470 50.18 89.83 -9.32
N PRO A 471 50.38 89.89 -10.67
CA PRO A 471 49.49 89.25 -11.64
C PRO A 471 49.30 87.73 -11.45
N ASP A 472 50.22 87.03 -10.78
CA ASP A 472 50.12 85.59 -10.46
C ASP A 472 48.93 85.25 -9.54
N ALA A 473 48.33 86.24 -8.86
CA ALA A 473 47.11 86.04 -8.08
C ALA A 473 45.97 85.41 -8.91
N LYS A 474 45.88 85.72 -10.20
CA LYS A 474 44.87 85.15 -11.11
C LYS A 474 45.13 83.68 -11.43
N LEU A 475 46.41 83.28 -11.51
CA LEU A 475 46.82 81.89 -11.73
C LEU A 475 46.46 81.02 -10.51
N TYR A 476 46.76 81.48 -9.29
CA TYR A 476 46.40 80.77 -8.07
C TYR A 476 44.88 80.70 -7.85
N ALA A 477 44.13 81.73 -8.24
CA ALA A 477 42.66 81.69 -8.24
C ALA A 477 42.11 80.61 -9.19
N GLN A 478 42.71 80.45 -10.36
CA GLN A 478 42.31 79.42 -11.33
C GLN A 478 42.66 78.01 -10.85
N GLN A 479 43.88 77.81 -10.32
CA GLN A 479 44.30 76.55 -9.70
C GLN A 479 43.42 76.17 -8.50
N LYS A 480 43.07 77.15 -7.64
CA LYS A 480 42.12 76.96 -6.53
C LYS A 480 40.77 76.47 -7.05
N LYS A 481 40.24 77.10 -8.12
CA LYS A 481 38.96 76.71 -8.72
C LYS A 481 38.98 75.29 -9.29
N GLU A 482 40.09 74.87 -9.90
CA GLU A 482 40.27 73.50 -10.40
C GLU A 482 40.34 72.48 -9.26
N LEU A 483 41.06 72.80 -8.18
CA LEU A 483 41.11 71.94 -6.99
C LEU A 483 39.75 71.82 -6.29
N ILE A 484 38.96 72.90 -6.22
CA ILE A 484 37.61 72.86 -5.64
C ILE A 484 36.71 71.90 -6.43
N LYS A 485 36.73 71.97 -7.77
CA LYS A 485 35.96 71.04 -8.61
C LYS A 485 36.37 69.58 -8.36
N LEU A 486 37.68 69.33 -8.33
CA LEU A 486 38.18 67.98 -8.10
C LEU A 486 37.83 67.45 -6.69
N ARG A 487 37.78 68.35 -5.69
CA ARG A 487 37.29 68.01 -4.34
C ARG A 487 35.81 67.66 -4.34
N GLU A 488 34.99 68.41 -5.07
CA GLU A 488 33.56 68.13 -5.24
C GLU A 488 33.35 66.76 -5.92
N ASP A 489 34.11 66.44 -6.97
CA ASP A 489 34.08 65.13 -7.64
C ASP A 489 34.46 63.98 -6.67
N ILE A 490 35.43 64.20 -5.78
CA ILE A 490 35.81 63.22 -4.76
C ILE A 490 34.73 63.09 -3.68
N ASP A 491 34.12 64.19 -3.25
CA ASP A 491 33.01 64.17 -2.27
C ASP A 491 31.83 63.36 -2.83
N GLU A 492 31.50 63.50 -4.12
CA GLU A 492 30.46 62.73 -4.79
C GLU A 492 30.81 61.23 -4.82
N GLN A 493 32.06 60.87 -5.17
CA GLN A 493 32.53 59.48 -5.14
C GLN A 493 32.50 58.88 -3.73
N ILE A 494 32.87 59.64 -2.69
CA ILE A 494 32.73 59.19 -1.29
C ILE A 494 31.26 58.94 -0.96
N GLY A 495 30.36 59.83 -1.39
CA GLY A 495 28.92 59.67 -1.19
C GLY A 495 28.37 58.40 -1.85
N GLU A 496 28.78 58.12 -3.09
CA GLU A 496 28.40 56.91 -3.82
C GLU A 496 28.89 55.64 -3.11
N LEU A 497 30.18 55.59 -2.77
CA LEU A 497 30.78 54.44 -2.07
C LEU A 497 30.15 54.22 -0.69
N SER A 498 29.81 55.29 0.02
CA SER A 498 29.12 55.21 1.32
C SER A 498 27.71 54.66 1.18
N SER A 499 26.99 55.09 0.14
CA SER A 499 25.65 54.59 -0.17
C SER A 499 25.68 53.10 -0.54
N ARG A 500 26.67 52.68 -1.35
CA ARG A 500 26.92 51.27 -1.65
C ARG A 500 27.24 50.47 -0.39
N GLN A 501 27.98 51.02 0.57
CA GLN A 501 28.27 50.35 1.82
C GLN A 501 27.00 50.04 2.64
N THR A 502 26.04 50.97 2.67
CA THR A 502 24.73 50.73 3.30
C THR A 502 23.97 49.63 2.59
N LEU A 503 23.96 49.64 1.25
CA LEU A 503 23.32 48.60 0.45
C LEU A 503 23.90 47.20 0.72
N TYR A 504 25.21 47.10 0.92
CA TYR A 504 25.85 45.81 1.23
C TYR A 504 25.38 45.24 2.58
N LEU A 505 25.10 46.09 3.57
CA LEU A 505 24.54 45.66 4.86
C LEU A 505 23.13 45.10 4.68
N GLU A 506 22.30 45.75 3.85
CA GLU A 506 20.96 45.27 3.53
C GLU A 506 21.00 43.92 2.80
N TRP A 507 21.91 43.76 1.83
CA TRP A 507 22.10 42.48 1.13
C TRP A 507 22.57 41.35 2.05
N PHE A 508 23.35 41.68 3.09
CA PHE A 508 23.84 40.69 4.05
C PHE A 508 22.82 40.33 5.15
N GLY A 509 21.85 41.21 5.44
CA GLY A 509 20.85 41.02 6.50
C GLY A 509 20.17 39.65 6.55
N PRO A 510 19.70 39.05 5.43
CA PRO A 510 19.12 37.71 5.43
C PRO A 510 20.10 36.62 5.88
N THR A 511 21.39 36.74 5.54
CA THR A 511 22.44 35.80 5.96
C THR A 511 22.72 35.92 7.45
N GLU A 512 22.78 37.15 7.98
CA GLU A 512 22.93 37.39 9.41
C GLU A 512 21.78 36.76 10.23
N GLN A 513 20.53 36.96 9.80
CA GLN A 513 19.37 36.37 10.45
C GLN A 513 19.42 34.83 10.42
N TYR A 514 19.83 34.25 9.30
CA TYR A 514 19.93 32.80 9.15
C TYR A 514 21.01 32.19 10.04
N LEU A 515 22.20 32.82 10.12
CA LEU A 515 23.29 32.35 10.98
C LEU A 515 22.91 32.46 12.46
N ALA A 516 22.21 33.51 12.85
CA ALA A 516 21.68 33.66 14.21
C ALA A 516 20.66 32.56 14.56
N LEU A 517 19.76 32.21 13.63
CA LEU A 517 18.81 31.10 13.80
C LEU A 517 19.50 29.75 13.96
N MET A 518 20.68 29.57 13.36
CA MET A 518 21.49 28.35 13.42
C MET A 518 22.52 28.37 14.57
N ASP A 519 22.43 29.34 15.48
CA ASP A 519 23.37 29.57 16.59
C ASP A 519 24.85 29.62 16.15
N ARG A 520 25.12 30.12 14.93
CA ARG A 520 26.48 30.29 14.41
C ARG A 520 26.96 31.72 14.65
N PRO A 521 27.95 31.93 15.55
CA PRO A 521 28.48 33.26 15.78
C PRO A 521 29.30 33.73 14.57
N TYR A 522 29.06 34.96 14.11
CA TYR A 522 29.88 35.62 13.10
C TYR A 522 30.30 37.01 13.59
N GLN A 523 31.47 37.48 13.15
CA GLN A 523 31.99 38.79 13.50
C GLN A 523 31.74 39.78 12.37
N HIS A 524 31.11 40.92 12.67
CA HIS A 524 30.83 41.94 11.67
C HIS A 524 32.14 42.60 11.18
N PRO A 525 32.36 42.77 9.86
CA PRO A 525 33.58 43.37 9.29
C PRO A 525 33.87 44.83 9.68
N LYS A 526 32.95 45.47 10.41
CA LYS A 526 33.02 46.89 10.78
C LYS A 526 34.12 47.13 11.79
N ASP A 527 34.20 46.28 12.81
CA ASP A 527 35.24 46.38 13.84
C ASP A 527 36.64 46.16 13.25
N GLU A 528 36.75 45.25 12.27
CA GLU A 528 37.99 45.01 11.55
C GLU A 528 38.40 46.22 10.69
N LEU A 529 37.45 46.82 9.97
CA LEU A 529 37.69 48.02 9.17
C LEU A 529 38.18 49.18 10.06
N ASP A 530 37.50 49.42 11.18
CA ASP A 530 37.84 50.47 12.13
C ASP A 530 39.23 50.27 12.76
N LYS A 531 39.61 49.01 13.00
CA LYS A 531 40.96 48.65 13.47
C LYS A 531 42.01 48.95 12.39
N LYS A 532 41.77 48.51 11.14
CA LYS A 532 42.70 48.76 10.01
C LYS A 532 42.88 50.25 9.74
N ASN A 533 41.81 51.03 9.78
CA ASN A 533 41.88 52.47 9.56
C ASN A 533 42.68 53.17 10.67
N ARG A 534 42.53 52.74 11.94
CA ARG A 534 43.35 53.22 13.06
C ARG A 534 44.84 52.88 12.90
N GLU A 535 45.16 51.65 12.49
CA GLU A 535 46.54 51.22 12.22
C GLU A 535 47.18 52.01 11.07
N ARG A 536 46.43 52.28 9.99
CA ARG A 536 46.88 53.10 8.86
C ARG A 536 47.18 54.53 9.29
N ALA A 537 46.26 55.16 10.03
CA ALA A 537 46.47 56.50 10.57
C ALA A 537 47.71 56.55 11.50
N GLY A 538 47.86 55.55 12.38
CA GLY A 538 49.01 55.43 13.27
C GLY A 538 50.35 55.39 12.54
N LYS A 539 50.47 54.57 11.49
CA LYS A 539 51.69 54.49 10.67
C LYS A 539 52.04 55.81 9.98
N ILE A 540 51.04 56.54 9.49
CA ILE A 540 51.26 57.85 8.86
C ILE A 540 51.82 58.84 9.88
N THR A 541 51.28 58.88 11.10
CA THR A 541 51.83 59.71 12.19
C THR A 541 53.25 59.32 12.58
N GLU A 542 53.57 58.01 12.62
CA GLU A 542 54.93 57.54 12.90
C GLU A 542 55.92 57.95 11.80
N TYR A 543 55.54 57.84 10.52
CA TYR A 543 56.35 58.31 9.40
C TYR A 543 56.55 59.84 9.43
N MET A 544 55.52 60.61 9.77
CA MET A 544 55.62 62.07 9.92
C MET A 544 56.48 62.50 11.11
N ALA A 545 56.64 61.65 12.13
CA ALA A 545 57.52 61.91 13.27
C ALA A 545 58.99 61.52 13.00
N LEU A 546 59.25 60.73 11.95
CA LEU A 546 60.58 60.29 11.52
C LEU A 546 61.17 61.15 10.39
N MET A 547 60.36 61.99 9.75
CA MET A 547 60.80 63.07 8.84
C MET A 547 60.95 64.37 9.62
#